data_AF-A0A9N8V8P3-F1
#
_entry.id   AF-A0A9N8V8P3-F1
#
_cell.length_a   1.000
_cell.length_b   1.000
_cell.length_c   1.000
_cell.angle_alpha   90.00
_cell.angle_beta   90.00
_cell.angle_gamma   90.00
#
_symmetry.space_group_name_H-M   'P 1'
#
loop_
_entity.id
_entity.type
_entity.pdbx_description
1 polymer ?
#
loop_
_entity_poly.entity_id
_entity_poly.type
_entity_poly.pdbx_seq_one_letter_code
_entity_poly.pdbx_strand_id
1 'polypeptide(L)'
;MASHLYTDCLVKIFGFLGDNDLLSLHSCALVNKSWSQCAVPILWENTLDEKILMGKNEKKKRFIIINTYISGLPKVSLNLFKMEKILSPTINNLKYSTFPYASYLRYLDLRYFYIALQSWIDYSDAWTKKGFTGDQIKLVLQELLQQFFCLSPRINVLRVNVDIIGAIVVDILENIPESRKCLTHLKEFMYFAEHPTMETLFSRISQFSNYIERLDLSVYDDRTEELINLIRVQKNLKVLIITNRTNSPLGFKFWNETEGGKAILEKSRSINCLEIQKIHFPFYDLVHFKNLIELNLLYSGLYSLQDWIDLSNIKLKNLQKILYQNRNSLYLDIFSKFIGNIGRSLSYIKIHCCTICDPDKSNNLITSIANNCPKLKYFSGPIGTNNSIELGKLLNSCSIIETLELHPSIDNCRQTASPIDFNSLFRKITIKQPWNLKELFIIHGWKFSVQVLENFIKSRQRISKKVKIFWNDCEILGNYEKICLEYQKNGALDKYGKINSIKY
;
A
#
# COMPACT_ATOMS: atom_id res chain seq x y z
N MET A 1 -15.49 38.95 -28.95
CA MET A 1 -14.45 38.69 -27.92
C MET A 1 -15.17 37.98 -26.78
N ALA A 2 -14.94 36.72 -26.45
CA ALA A 2 -13.67 36.05 -26.14
C ALA A 2 -13.66 34.61 -26.65
N SER A 3 -12.54 34.07 -27.13
CA SER A 3 -12.51 32.65 -27.53
C SER A 3 -11.16 31.96 -27.50
N HIS A 4 -10.16 32.50 -26.81
CA HIS A 4 -8.89 31.78 -26.60
C HIS A 4 -8.56 31.76 -25.12
N LEU A 5 -8.82 30.63 -24.47
CA LEU A 5 -8.19 30.30 -23.20
C LEU A 5 -6.69 30.13 -23.48
N TYR A 6 -5.84 30.84 -22.73
CA TYR A 6 -4.40 30.69 -22.85
C TYR A 6 -3.95 29.27 -22.50
N THR A 7 -2.87 28.81 -23.14
CA THR A 7 -2.26 27.49 -22.92
C THR A 7 -2.05 27.22 -21.43
N ASP A 8 -1.57 28.19 -20.66
CA ASP A 8 -1.32 28.03 -19.22
C ASP A 8 -2.61 27.76 -18.43
N CYS A 9 -3.73 28.35 -18.85
CA CYS A 9 -5.04 28.08 -18.27
C CYS A 9 -5.51 26.67 -18.65
N LEU A 10 -5.34 26.27 -19.92
CA LEU A 10 -5.70 24.93 -20.39
C LEU A 10 -4.91 23.84 -19.65
N VAL A 11 -3.60 24.01 -19.50
CA VAL A 11 -2.75 23.04 -18.77
C VAL A 11 -3.21 22.88 -17.32
N LYS A 12 -3.57 23.97 -16.63
CA LYS A 12 -4.09 23.89 -15.26
C LYS A 12 -5.44 23.17 -15.20
N ILE A 13 -6.39 23.53 -16.06
CA ILE A 13 -7.72 22.91 -16.13
C ILE A 13 -7.60 21.42 -16.45
N PHE A 14 -6.80 21.09 -17.48
CA PHE A 14 -6.57 19.72 -17.89
C PHE A 14 -5.80 18.93 -16.84
N GLY A 15 -4.93 19.56 -16.05
CA GLY A 15 -4.31 18.94 -14.89
C GLY A 15 -5.35 18.45 -13.87
N PHE A 16 -6.33 19.29 -13.53
CA PHE A 16 -7.43 18.88 -12.65
C PHE A 16 -8.27 17.72 -13.23
N LEU A 17 -8.47 17.70 -14.55
CA LEU A 17 -9.14 16.59 -15.24
C LEU A 17 -8.27 15.34 -15.27
N GLY A 18 -6.95 15.46 -15.43
CA GLY A 18 -6.01 14.34 -15.46
C GLY A 18 -6.06 13.50 -14.18
N ASP A 19 -6.29 14.15 -13.05
CA ASP A 19 -6.37 13.49 -11.74
C ASP A 19 -7.68 12.70 -11.54
N ASN A 20 -8.79 13.10 -12.17
CA ASN A 20 -10.14 12.66 -11.78
C ASN A 20 -11.07 12.24 -12.93
N ASP A 21 -10.85 12.73 -14.14
CA ASP A 21 -11.73 12.54 -15.31
C ASP A 21 -10.95 12.49 -16.64
N LEU A 22 -10.28 11.36 -16.86
CA LEU A 22 -9.53 11.08 -18.09
C LEU A 22 -10.43 11.04 -19.35
N LEU A 23 -11.73 10.76 -19.21
CA LEU A 23 -12.66 10.71 -20.35
C LEU A 23 -12.95 12.11 -20.89
N SER A 24 -13.21 13.06 -20.00
CA SER A 24 -13.36 14.46 -20.37
C SER A 24 -12.05 15.02 -20.92
N LEU A 25 -10.90 14.65 -20.33
CA LEU A 25 -9.59 15.06 -20.84
C LEU A 25 -9.32 14.51 -22.26
N HIS A 26 -9.67 13.26 -22.53
CA HIS A 26 -9.59 12.67 -23.87
C HIS A 26 -10.47 13.45 -24.86
N SER A 27 -11.70 13.81 -24.46
CA SER A 27 -12.58 14.63 -25.29
C SER A 27 -11.97 16.00 -25.59
N CYS A 28 -11.31 16.62 -24.61
CA CYS A 28 -10.58 17.88 -24.79
C CYS A 28 -9.44 17.74 -25.81
N ALA A 29 -8.72 16.61 -25.80
CA ALA A 29 -7.63 16.35 -26.75
C ALA A 29 -8.09 16.27 -28.21
N LEU A 30 -9.38 16.05 -28.46
CA LEU A 30 -9.98 15.96 -29.80
C LEU A 30 -10.53 17.28 -30.33
N VAL A 31 -10.59 18.34 -29.51
CA VAL A 31 -11.24 19.61 -29.88
C VAL A 31 -10.50 20.32 -31.02
N ASN A 32 -9.20 20.57 -30.85
CA ASN A 32 -8.34 21.17 -31.87
C ASN A 32 -6.85 20.92 -31.54
N LYS A 33 -5.95 21.34 -32.43
CA LYS A 33 -4.50 21.16 -32.27
C LYS A 33 -3.94 21.74 -30.96
N SER A 34 -4.37 22.95 -30.57
CA SER A 34 -3.87 23.62 -29.36
C SER A 34 -4.29 22.88 -28.09
N TRP A 35 -5.56 22.45 -28.01
CA TRP A 35 -6.07 21.67 -26.89
C TRP A 35 -5.40 20.29 -26.83
N SER A 36 -5.23 19.64 -27.99
CA SER A 36 -4.51 18.38 -28.10
C SER A 36 -3.08 18.48 -27.56
N GLN A 37 -2.35 19.55 -27.90
CA GLN A 37 -0.99 19.80 -27.41
C GLN A 37 -0.92 19.98 -25.88
N CYS A 38 -1.99 20.43 -25.23
CA CYS A 38 -2.05 20.56 -23.77
C CYS A 38 -2.53 19.27 -23.09
N ALA A 39 -3.53 18.59 -23.67
CA ALA A 39 -4.18 17.44 -23.06
C ALA A 39 -3.39 16.13 -23.26
N VAL A 40 -2.78 15.92 -24.42
CA VAL A 40 -2.05 14.69 -24.74
C VAL A 40 -0.88 14.44 -23.77
N PRO A 41 -0.03 15.42 -23.42
CA PRO A 41 1.02 15.20 -22.43
C PRO A 41 0.47 14.67 -21.11
N ILE A 42 -0.64 15.25 -20.62
CA ILE A 42 -1.27 14.87 -19.35
C ILE A 42 -1.86 13.46 -19.43
N LEU A 43 -2.55 13.12 -20.53
CA LEU A 43 -3.09 11.78 -20.77
C LEU A 43 -2.00 10.69 -20.78
N TRP A 44 -0.79 11.05 -21.21
CA TRP A 44 0.31 10.11 -21.40
C TRP A 44 1.31 10.06 -20.23
N GLU A 45 1.07 10.79 -19.13
CA GLU A 45 1.99 10.78 -17.99
C GLU A 45 2.05 9.43 -17.27
N ASN A 46 0.91 8.73 -17.14
CA ASN A 46 0.80 7.49 -16.37
C ASN A 46 0.02 6.40 -17.15
N THR A 47 0.31 6.18 -18.43
CA THR A 47 -0.41 5.15 -19.22
C THR A 47 -0.18 3.73 -18.72
N LEU A 48 0.88 3.49 -17.95
CA LEU A 48 1.29 2.18 -17.45
C LEU A 48 0.79 1.92 -16.02
N ASP A 49 -0.36 2.49 -15.66
CA ASP A 49 -1.01 2.29 -14.36
C ASP A 49 -1.98 1.11 -14.39
N GLU A 50 -2.12 0.42 -13.25
CA GLU A 50 -3.10 -0.64 -13.06
C GLU A 50 -4.52 -0.22 -13.46
N LYS A 51 -4.96 0.96 -13.02
CA LYS A 51 -6.34 1.42 -13.20
C LYS A 51 -6.67 1.67 -14.67
N ILE A 52 -5.66 1.97 -15.49
CA ILE A 52 -5.82 2.20 -16.93
C ILE A 52 -5.77 0.88 -17.69
N LEU A 53 -4.83 0.01 -17.32
CA LEU A 53 -4.51 -1.21 -18.07
C LEU A 53 -5.41 -2.41 -17.73
N MET A 54 -6.14 -2.36 -16.61
CA MET A 54 -7.07 -3.41 -16.19
C MET A 54 -8.53 -3.06 -16.51
N GLY A 55 -9.38 -4.09 -16.64
CA GLY A 55 -10.83 -3.93 -16.81
C GLY A 55 -11.34 -4.27 -18.21
N LYS A 56 -12.41 -3.60 -18.67
CA LYS A 56 -13.01 -3.92 -19.98
C LYS A 56 -12.04 -3.65 -21.14
N ASN A 57 -11.94 -4.61 -22.07
CA ASN A 57 -11.09 -4.57 -23.27
C ASN A 57 -9.58 -4.39 -22.98
N GLU A 58 -9.12 -4.85 -21.82
CA GLU A 58 -7.76 -4.64 -21.31
C GLU A 58 -6.64 -5.08 -22.28
N LYS A 59 -6.73 -6.26 -22.90
CA LYS A 59 -5.72 -6.74 -23.87
C LYS A 59 -5.55 -5.79 -25.05
N LYS A 60 -6.66 -5.31 -25.63
CA LYS A 60 -6.65 -4.38 -26.76
C LYS A 60 -6.06 -3.01 -26.35
N LYS A 61 -6.42 -2.50 -25.16
CA LYS A 61 -5.86 -1.25 -24.62
C LYS A 61 -4.34 -1.36 -24.46
N ARG A 62 -3.88 -2.43 -23.80
CA ARG A 62 -2.46 -2.74 -23.60
C ARG A 62 -1.70 -2.84 -24.92
N PHE A 63 -2.26 -3.56 -25.89
CA PHE A 63 -1.70 -3.63 -27.26
C PHE A 63 -1.56 -2.24 -27.88
N ILE A 64 -2.61 -1.41 -27.87
CA ILE A 64 -2.58 -0.06 -28.48
C ILE A 64 -1.50 0.81 -27.83
N ILE A 65 -1.39 0.78 -26.50
CA ILE A 65 -0.40 1.59 -25.76
C ILE A 65 1.03 1.19 -26.16
N ILE A 66 1.36 -0.10 -26.10
CA ILE A 66 2.69 -0.59 -26.47
C ILE A 66 2.96 -0.34 -27.95
N ASN A 67 2.00 -0.59 -28.82
CA ASN A 67 2.14 -0.34 -30.27
C ASN A 67 2.38 1.15 -30.57
N THR A 68 1.81 2.05 -29.77
CA THR A 68 2.03 3.50 -29.89
C THR A 68 3.43 3.90 -29.43
N TYR A 69 3.99 3.26 -28.39
CA TYR A 69 5.39 3.48 -28.02
C TYR A 69 6.34 2.95 -29.10
N ILE A 70 6.07 1.74 -29.62
CA ILE A 70 6.84 1.15 -30.70
C ILE A 70 6.82 2.04 -31.95
N SER A 71 5.69 2.64 -32.32
CA SER A 71 5.62 3.54 -33.48
C SER A 71 6.44 4.83 -33.30
N GLY A 72 6.81 5.18 -32.07
CA GLY A 72 7.70 6.30 -31.75
C GLY A 72 9.19 5.93 -31.73
N LEU A 73 9.56 4.66 -31.91
CA LEU A 73 10.96 4.23 -31.87
C LEU A 73 11.77 4.79 -33.06
N PRO A 74 13.09 5.01 -32.88
CA PRO A 74 13.97 5.36 -33.98
C PRO A 74 13.94 4.33 -35.12
N LYS A 75 14.20 4.80 -36.35
CA LYS A 75 14.22 3.92 -37.54
C LYS A 75 15.19 2.75 -37.41
N VAL A 76 16.31 2.94 -36.70
CA VAL A 76 17.31 1.90 -36.44
C VAL A 76 16.70 0.75 -35.64
N SER A 77 16.05 1.05 -34.51
CA SER A 77 15.35 0.06 -33.69
C SER A 77 14.23 -0.66 -34.45
N LEU A 78 13.45 0.08 -35.25
CA LEU A 78 12.40 -0.51 -36.09
C LEU A 78 12.94 -1.45 -37.17
N ASN A 79 14.10 -1.13 -37.75
CA ASN A 79 14.77 -2.01 -38.72
C ASN A 79 15.33 -3.26 -38.04
N LEU A 80 15.90 -3.11 -36.84
CA LEU A 80 16.35 -4.25 -36.03
C LEU A 80 15.18 -5.21 -35.72
N PHE A 81 14.02 -4.68 -35.32
CA PHE A 81 12.82 -5.49 -35.09
C PHE A 81 12.34 -6.22 -36.36
N LYS A 82 12.51 -5.63 -37.55
CA LYS A 82 12.21 -6.32 -38.82
C LYS A 82 13.19 -7.46 -39.10
N MET A 83 14.49 -7.24 -38.86
CA MET A 83 15.53 -8.26 -39.04
C MET A 83 15.30 -9.46 -38.11
N GLU A 84 14.99 -9.18 -36.85
CA GLU A 84 14.68 -10.18 -35.82
C GLU A 84 13.28 -10.78 -35.95
N LYS A 85 12.52 -10.45 -37.01
CA LYS A 85 11.15 -10.95 -37.27
C LYS A 85 10.15 -10.67 -36.13
N ILE A 86 10.40 -9.63 -35.35
CA ILE A 86 9.54 -9.11 -34.27
C ILE A 86 8.37 -8.33 -34.88
N LEU A 87 8.61 -7.56 -35.95
CA LEU A 87 7.58 -6.84 -36.69
C LEU A 87 7.32 -7.51 -38.05
N SER A 88 6.06 -7.92 -38.28
CA SER A 88 5.61 -8.43 -39.57
C SER A 88 5.29 -7.29 -40.56
N PRO A 89 5.48 -7.48 -41.88
CA PRO A 89 5.03 -6.54 -42.90
C PRO A 89 3.53 -6.20 -42.87
N THR A 90 2.69 -7.00 -42.24
CA THR A 90 1.24 -6.73 -42.06
C THR A 90 0.94 -5.79 -40.88
N ILE A 91 1.88 -5.63 -39.93
CA ILE A 91 1.84 -4.64 -38.84
C ILE A 91 2.30 -3.24 -39.35
N ASN A 92 2.71 -3.13 -40.63
CA ASN A 92 3.27 -1.93 -41.26
C ASN A 92 2.36 -0.69 -41.35
N ASN A 93 1.14 -0.70 -40.81
CA ASN A 93 0.38 0.53 -40.61
C ASN A 93 0.80 1.27 -39.33
N LEU A 94 2.08 1.19 -38.93
CA LEU A 94 2.68 2.10 -37.96
C LEU A 94 2.74 3.49 -38.60
N LYS A 95 1.63 4.22 -38.55
CA LYS A 95 1.63 5.66 -38.83
C LYS A 95 2.61 6.31 -37.86
N TYR A 96 3.47 7.18 -38.38
CA TYR A 96 4.39 7.94 -37.56
C TYR A 96 3.63 8.59 -36.40
N SER A 97 4.19 8.47 -35.21
CA SER A 97 3.58 9.02 -34.02
C SER A 97 3.34 10.51 -34.18
N THR A 98 2.12 10.97 -33.94
CA THR A 98 1.75 12.38 -34.02
C THR A 98 2.38 13.20 -32.89
N PHE A 99 2.72 12.52 -31.78
CA PHE A 99 3.34 13.14 -30.61
C PHE A 99 4.51 12.28 -30.09
N PRO A 100 5.50 12.87 -29.41
CA PRO A 100 6.56 12.11 -28.75
C PRO A 100 6.06 11.47 -27.45
N TYR A 101 5.17 10.49 -27.53
CA TYR A 101 4.46 9.91 -26.37
C TYR A 101 5.39 9.43 -25.25
N ALA A 102 6.51 8.78 -25.59
CA ALA A 102 7.51 8.33 -24.63
C ALA A 102 8.08 9.49 -23.78
N SER A 103 8.17 10.70 -24.35
CA SER A 103 8.66 11.89 -23.62
C SER A 103 7.65 12.44 -22.60
N TYR A 104 6.38 12.02 -22.67
CA TYR A 104 5.36 12.44 -21.73
C TYR A 104 5.27 11.55 -20.50
N LEU A 105 5.85 10.35 -20.55
CA LEU A 105 5.81 9.41 -19.43
C LEU A 105 6.48 10.00 -18.17
N ARG A 106 5.74 9.99 -17.06
CA ARG A 106 6.20 10.44 -15.73
C ARG A 106 6.18 9.30 -14.69
N TYR A 107 5.38 8.27 -14.94
CA TYR A 107 5.19 7.14 -14.03
C TYR A 107 5.53 5.85 -14.78
N LEU A 108 6.54 5.12 -14.29
CA LEU A 108 6.98 3.87 -14.88
C LEU A 108 6.90 2.74 -13.84
N ASP A 109 5.91 1.88 -14.00
CA ASP A 109 5.75 0.64 -13.24
C ASP A 109 6.11 -0.55 -14.13
N LEU A 110 7.22 -1.23 -13.82
CA LEU A 110 7.77 -2.25 -14.70
C LEU A 110 6.90 -3.51 -14.78
N ARG A 111 6.10 -3.81 -13.75
CA ARG A 111 5.15 -4.93 -13.76
C ARG A 111 4.03 -4.68 -14.73
N TYR A 112 3.41 -3.51 -14.67
CA TYR A 112 2.32 -3.19 -15.59
C TYR A 112 2.83 -2.93 -17.01
N PHE A 113 4.04 -2.40 -17.16
CA PHE A 113 4.74 -2.38 -18.44
C PHE A 113 4.89 -3.79 -19.02
N TYR A 114 5.37 -4.75 -18.23
CA TYR A 114 5.53 -6.14 -18.66
C TYR A 114 4.20 -6.80 -19.04
N ILE A 115 3.16 -6.62 -18.24
CA ILE A 115 1.80 -7.13 -18.52
C ILE A 115 1.28 -6.52 -19.84
N ALA A 116 1.53 -5.23 -20.07
CA ALA A 116 1.15 -4.56 -21.30
C ALA A 116 1.91 -5.12 -22.51
N LEU A 117 3.21 -5.35 -22.37
CA LEU A 117 4.02 -5.98 -23.40
C LEU A 117 3.56 -7.40 -23.71
N GLN A 118 3.24 -8.21 -22.70
CA GLN A 118 2.70 -9.56 -22.91
C GLN A 118 1.40 -9.54 -23.71
N SER A 119 0.52 -8.57 -23.47
CA SER A 119 -0.69 -8.44 -24.29
C SER A 119 -0.40 -7.97 -25.72
N TRP A 120 0.68 -7.20 -25.92
CA TRP A 120 1.12 -6.83 -27.26
C TRP A 120 1.69 -8.03 -28.03
N ILE A 121 2.45 -8.88 -27.34
CA ILE A 121 2.97 -10.16 -27.83
C ILE A 121 1.81 -11.09 -28.20
N ASP A 122 0.88 -11.37 -27.27
CA ASP A 122 -0.30 -12.21 -27.50
C ASP A 122 -1.08 -11.81 -28.77
N TYR A 123 -1.27 -10.51 -28.96
CA TYR A 123 -2.02 -9.97 -30.09
C TYR A 123 -1.23 -10.11 -31.40
N SER A 124 0.09 -9.95 -31.34
CA SER A 124 0.97 -10.10 -32.50
C SER A 124 1.14 -11.57 -32.90
N ASP A 125 1.22 -12.49 -31.93
CA ASP A 125 1.35 -13.93 -32.12
C ASP A 125 0.10 -14.57 -32.73
N ALA A 126 -1.08 -14.11 -32.33
CA ALA A 126 -2.34 -14.53 -32.94
C ALA A 126 -2.38 -14.27 -34.46
N TRP A 127 -1.57 -13.32 -34.95
CA TRP A 127 -1.51 -12.93 -36.35
C TRP A 127 -0.37 -13.62 -37.10
N THR A 128 0.75 -13.93 -36.43
CA THR A 128 1.95 -14.54 -37.05
C THR A 128 2.00 -16.07 -36.92
N LYS A 129 1.20 -16.67 -36.03
CA LYS A 129 1.21 -18.12 -35.70
C LYS A 129 2.59 -18.67 -35.28
N LYS A 130 3.49 -17.80 -34.81
CA LYS A 130 4.80 -18.14 -34.22
C LYS A 130 4.95 -17.33 -32.94
N GLY A 131 5.36 -17.97 -31.85
CA GLY A 131 5.62 -17.28 -30.59
C GLY A 131 6.94 -16.51 -30.61
N PHE A 132 7.02 -15.42 -29.84
CA PHE A 132 8.27 -14.70 -29.60
C PHE A 132 9.25 -15.53 -28.75
N THR A 133 10.54 -15.45 -29.07
CA THR A 133 11.61 -16.01 -28.23
C THR A 133 11.90 -15.09 -27.04
N GLY A 134 12.54 -15.63 -26.00
CA GLY A 134 12.98 -14.84 -24.85
C GLY A 134 13.90 -13.67 -25.24
N ASP A 135 14.80 -13.87 -26.20
CA ASP A 135 15.71 -12.83 -26.69
C ASP A 135 14.97 -11.72 -27.44
N GLN A 136 13.96 -12.07 -28.25
CA GLN A 136 13.13 -11.08 -28.92
C GLN A 136 12.35 -10.22 -27.91
N ILE A 137 11.79 -10.83 -26.86
CA ILE A 137 11.08 -10.11 -25.79
C ILE A 137 12.05 -9.18 -25.06
N LYS A 138 13.25 -9.67 -24.72
CA LYS A 138 14.29 -8.89 -24.07
C LYS A 138 14.70 -7.68 -24.93
N LEU A 139 14.84 -7.86 -26.24
CA LEU A 139 15.18 -6.79 -27.16
C LEU A 139 14.09 -5.71 -27.22
N VAL A 140 12.81 -6.09 -27.28
CA VAL A 140 11.71 -5.12 -27.25
C VAL A 140 11.68 -4.34 -25.93
N LEU A 141 11.90 -5.04 -24.80
CA LEU A 141 12.02 -4.40 -23.49
C LEU A 141 13.16 -3.38 -23.45
N GLN A 142 14.34 -3.75 -23.95
CA GLN A 142 15.53 -2.90 -23.99
C GLN A 142 15.28 -1.61 -24.79
N GLU A 143 14.81 -1.73 -26.03
CA GLU A 143 14.56 -0.57 -26.90
C GLU A 143 13.50 0.38 -26.34
N LEU A 144 12.41 -0.15 -25.80
CA LEU A 144 11.35 0.67 -25.21
C LEU A 144 11.79 1.35 -23.91
N LEU A 145 12.47 0.63 -23.02
CA LEU A 145 12.98 1.23 -21.78
C LEU A 145 14.03 2.29 -22.08
N GLN A 146 14.97 2.02 -22.98
CA GLN A 146 15.96 2.99 -23.41
C GLN A 146 15.27 4.25 -23.94
N GLN A 147 14.25 4.09 -24.77
CA GLN A 147 13.45 5.22 -25.26
C GLN A 147 12.78 5.99 -24.10
N PHE A 148 12.18 5.31 -23.12
CA PHE A 148 11.54 5.95 -21.98
C PHE A 148 12.53 6.77 -21.15
N PHE A 149 13.69 6.20 -20.81
CA PHE A 149 14.69 6.89 -20.00
C PHE A 149 15.40 8.02 -20.78
N CYS A 150 15.65 7.84 -22.08
CA CYS A 150 16.36 8.85 -22.88
C CYS A 150 15.47 10.01 -23.33
N LEU A 151 14.20 9.74 -23.68
CA LEU A 151 13.30 10.78 -24.21
C LEU A 151 12.49 11.47 -23.12
N SER A 152 12.27 10.83 -21.98
CA SER A 152 11.54 11.48 -20.89
C SER A 152 12.41 12.55 -20.23
N PRO A 153 11.95 13.81 -20.16
CA PRO A 153 12.69 14.86 -19.45
C PRO A 153 12.75 14.60 -17.94
N ARG A 154 11.77 13.86 -17.40
CA ARG A 154 11.71 13.47 -15.98
C ARG A 154 10.79 12.28 -15.77
N ILE A 155 11.20 11.37 -14.89
CA ILE A 155 10.39 10.32 -14.30
C ILE A 155 10.18 10.70 -12.83
N ASN A 156 8.91 10.82 -12.43
CA ASN A 156 8.53 11.14 -11.04
C ASN A 156 8.41 9.89 -10.19
N VAL A 157 7.96 8.78 -10.79
CA VAL A 157 7.74 7.51 -10.09
C VAL A 157 8.37 6.38 -10.90
N LEU A 158 9.25 5.63 -10.25
CA LEU A 158 9.86 4.42 -10.80
C LEU A 158 9.59 3.25 -9.85
N ARG A 159 8.95 2.20 -10.36
CA ARG A 159 8.70 0.97 -9.61
C ARG A 159 9.37 -0.21 -10.31
N VAL A 160 10.41 -0.74 -9.69
CA VAL A 160 11.17 -1.88 -10.18
C VAL A 160 10.70 -3.12 -9.43
N ASN A 161 9.78 -3.86 -10.03
CA ASN A 161 9.03 -4.94 -9.40
C ASN A 161 8.98 -6.24 -10.22
N VAL A 162 9.90 -6.35 -11.19
CA VAL A 162 10.08 -7.53 -12.06
C VAL A 162 11.59 -7.72 -12.32
N ASP A 163 12.12 -8.86 -11.92
CA ASP A 163 13.55 -9.18 -11.89
C ASP A 163 14.25 -9.00 -13.25
N ILE A 164 13.74 -9.66 -14.29
CA ILE A 164 14.34 -9.65 -15.62
C ILE A 164 14.43 -8.22 -16.20
N ILE A 165 13.47 -7.36 -15.83
CA ILE A 165 13.41 -5.98 -16.31
C ILE A 165 14.31 -5.08 -15.47
N GLY A 166 14.44 -5.35 -14.17
CA GLY A 166 15.37 -4.64 -13.30
C GLY A 166 16.82 -4.73 -13.79
N ALA A 167 17.24 -5.90 -14.29
CA ALA A 167 18.55 -6.07 -14.91
C ALA A 167 18.75 -5.21 -16.17
N ILE A 168 17.72 -5.12 -17.02
CA ILE A 168 17.74 -4.26 -18.22
C ILE A 168 17.83 -2.78 -17.84
N VAL A 169 17.11 -2.36 -16.80
CA VAL A 169 17.20 -0.97 -16.31
C VAL A 169 18.61 -0.65 -15.85
N VAL A 170 19.25 -1.54 -15.09
CA VAL A 170 20.65 -1.35 -14.68
C VAL A 170 21.57 -1.23 -15.88
N ASP A 171 21.48 -2.16 -16.83
CA ASP A 171 22.27 -2.16 -18.07
C ASP A 171 22.15 -0.83 -18.83
N ILE A 172 20.93 -0.33 -19.01
CA ILE A 172 20.68 0.98 -19.65
C ILE A 172 21.33 2.12 -18.87
N LEU A 173 21.18 2.14 -17.54
CA LEU A 173 21.75 3.21 -16.71
C LEU A 173 23.28 3.20 -16.70
N GLU A 174 23.90 2.02 -16.82
CA GLU A 174 25.36 1.89 -16.87
C GLU A 174 25.94 2.28 -18.23
N ASN A 175 25.32 1.79 -19.30
CA ASN A 175 25.86 1.91 -20.66
C ASN A 175 25.40 3.16 -21.42
N ILE A 176 24.32 3.83 -20.98
CA ILE A 176 23.72 4.98 -21.69
C ILE A 176 23.60 6.18 -20.74
N PRO A 177 24.62 7.06 -20.65
CA PRO A 177 24.63 8.17 -19.70
C PRO A 177 23.42 9.12 -19.78
N GLU A 178 22.88 9.36 -20.97
CA GLU A 178 21.75 10.24 -21.22
C GLU A 178 20.47 9.77 -20.52
N SER A 179 20.33 8.45 -20.32
CA SER A 179 19.19 7.81 -19.65
C SER A 179 19.04 8.21 -18.18
N ARG A 180 20.12 8.73 -17.56
CA ARG A 180 20.17 9.08 -16.13
C ARG A 180 19.46 10.39 -15.83
N LYS A 181 19.40 11.31 -16.80
CA LYS A 181 18.88 12.67 -16.62
C LYS A 181 17.44 12.68 -16.14
N CYS A 182 16.61 11.77 -16.65
CA CYS A 182 15.19 11.71 -16.30
C CYS A 182 14.96 11.33 -14.82
N LEU A 183 15.94 10.70 -14.16
CA LEU A 183 15.83 10.27 -12.76
C LEU A 183 16.16 11.36 -11.74
N THR A 184 16.76 12.47 -12.18
CA THR A 184 17.16 13.57 -11.27
C THR A 184 16.02 14.21 -10.48
N HIS A 185 14.77 14.05 -10.94
CA HIS A 185 13.56 14.58 -10.31
C HIS A 185 12.65 13.48 -9.75
N LEU A 186 13.20 12.29 -9.50
CA LEU A 186 12.46 11.16 -8.96
C LEU A 186 11.89 11.51 -7.57
N LYS A 187 10.57 11.35 -7.43
CA LYS A 187 9.83 11.62 -6.18
C LYS A 187 9.49 10.35 -5.43
N GLU A 188 9.20 9.27 -6.15
CA GLU A 188 8.91 7.97 -5.55
C GLU A 188 9.74 6.88 -6.22
N PHE A 189 10.34 6.05 -5.39
CA PHE A 189 11.07 4.87 -5.82
C PHE A 189 10.59 3.66 -5.05
N MET A 190 10.15 2.64 -5.78
CA MET A 190 9.75 1.35 -5.24
C MET A 190 10.63 0.25 -5.81
N TYR A 191 11.07 -0.66 -4.96
CA TYR A 191 11.85 -1.82 -5.34
C TYR A 191 11.26 -3.10 -4.73
N PHE A 192 11.01 -4.08 -5.60
CA PHE A 192 10.42 -5.37 -5.29
C PHE A 192 10.91 -6.43 -6.29
N ALA A 193 12.20 -6.79 -6.23
CA ALA A 193 12.77 -7.76 -7.17
C ALA A 193 13.78 -8.69 -6.48
N GLU A 194 13.77 -9.98 -6.85
CA GLU A 194 14.59 -11.09 -6.34
C GLU A 194 15.96 -11.19 -7.03
N HIS A 195 16.37 -10.15 -7.77
CA HIS A 195 17.57 -10.19 -8.62
C HIS A 195 18.80 -9.54 -7.94
N PRO A 196 20.04 -10.00 -8.22
CA PRO A 196 21.30 -9.43 -7.70
C PRO A 196 21.63 -8.00 -8.20
N THR A 197 20.70 -7.30 -8.85
CA THR A 197 20.92 -5.93 -9.38
C THR A 197 20.50 -4.83 -8.41
N MET A 198 20.01 -5.21 -7.22
CA MET A 198 19.57 -4.29 -6.16
C MET A 198 20.65 -3.26 -5.80
N GLU A 199 21.86 -3.72 -5.46
CA GLU A 199 22.97 -2.86 -5.00
C GLU A 199 23.34 -1.84 -6.09
N THR A 200 23.60 -2.31 -7.31
CA THR A 200 23.92 -1.43 -8.44
C THR A 200 22.82 -0.40 -8.67
N LEU A 201 21.55 -0.83 -8.69
CA LEU A 201 20.43 0.08 -8.88
C LEU A 201 20.35 1.12 -7.76
N PHE A 202 20.47 0.72 -6.49
CA PHE A 202 20.43 1.64 -5.34
C PHE A 202 21.59 2.62 -5.39
N SER A 203 22.79 2.17 -5.74
CA SER A 203 23.96 3.02 -5.96
C SER A 203 23.70 4.07 -7.04
N ARG A 204 23.17 3.67 -8.21
CA ARG A 204 22.82 4.60 -9.30
C ARG A 204 21.73 5.59 -8.90
N ILE A 205 20.65 5.14 -8.29
CA ILE A 205 19.56 6.02 -7.85
C ILE A 205 20.08 7.02 -6.82
N SER A 206 20.96 6.61 -5.89
CA SER A 206 21.58 7.49 -4.90
C SER A 206 22.42 8.60 -5.54
N GLN A 207 23.12 8.29 -6.64
CA GLN A 207 23.94 9.27 -7.36
C GLN A 207 23.09 10.35 -8.05
N PHE A 208 21.93 9.96 -8.59
CA PHE A 208 21.13 10.84 -9.43
C PHE A 208 19.99 11.54 -8.68
N SER A 209 19.47 10.91 -7.62
CA SER A 209 18.21 11.29 -6.96
C SER A 209 18.43 11.53 -5.46
N ASN A 210 18.29 12.79 -5.03
CA ASN A 210 18.48 13.20 -3.63
C ASN A 210 17.27 13.94 -3.03
N TYR A 211 16.13 13.95 -3.73
CA TYR A 211 14.86 14.54 -3.28
C TYR A 211 13.70 13.53 -3.34
N ILE A 212 13.99 12.22 -3.25
CA ILE A 212 12.93 11.21 -3.17
C ILE A 212 12.12 11.45 -1.90
N GLU A 213 10.80 11.56 -2.06
CA GLU A 213 9.84 11.78 -0.98
C GLU A 213 9.29 10.46 -0.44
N ARG A 214 9.22 9.41 -1.28
CA ARG A 214 8.76 8.07 -0.90
C ARG A 214 9.74 6.99 -1.33
N LEU A 215 10.23 6.23 -0.36
CA LEU A 215 10.97 4.99 -0.58
C LEU A 215 10.13 3.80 -0.12
N ASP A 216 9.98 2.80 -0.98
CA ASP A 216 9.26 1.56 -0.72
C ASP A 216 10.12 0.36 -1.15
N LEU A 217 10.84 -0.22 -0.21
CA LEU A 217 11.97 -1.10 -0.47
C LEU A 217 11.74 -2.48 0.12
N SER A 218 11.65 -3.49 -0.74
CA SER A 218 11.70 -4.91 -0.37
C SER A 218 13.10 -5.45 -0.62
N VAL A 219 13.85 -5.72 0.44
CA VAL A 219 15.29 -6.04 0.39
C VAL A 219 15.57 -7.47 0.83
N TYR A 220 16.63 -8.07 0.26
CA TYR A 220 17.08 -9.45 0.52
C TYR A 220 18.44 -9.51 1.23
N ASP A 221 19.21 -8.43 1.21
CA ASP A 221 20.40 -8.23 2.04
C ASP A 221 20.39 -6.79 2.57
N ASP A 222 20.71 -6.65 3.84
CA ASP A 222 20.62 -5.42 4.62
C ASP A 222 21.93 -4.86 5.06
N ARG A 223 22.99 -5.60 4.80
CA ARG A 223 24.33 -5.12 5.00
C ARG A 223 24.84 -4.40 3.75
N THR A 224 23.93 -4.03 2.84
CA THR A 224 24.26 -3.29 1.63
C THR A 224 24.47 -1.81 1.96
N GLU A 225 25.71 -1.34 1.80
CA GLU A 225 26.05 0.07 1.97
C GLU A 225 25.22 0.95 1.02
N GLU A 226 24.80 0.41 -0.12
CA GLU A 226 23.99 1.05 -1.14
C GLU A 226 22.58 1.38 -0.65
N LEU A 227 21.93 0.49 0.12
CA LEU A 227 20.64 0.76 0.75
C LEU A 227 20.76 1.91 1.75
N ILE A 228 21.78 1.84 2.62
CA ILE A 228 22.04 2.84 3.65
C ILE A 228 22.32 4.20 2.99
N ASN A 229 23.14 4.21 1.93
CA ASN A 229 23.45 5.41 1.18
C ASN A 229 22.23 5.98 0.46
N LEU A 230 21.39 5.13 -0.14
CA LEU A 230 20.14 5.54 -0.80
C LEU A 230 19.24 6.33 0.15
N ILE A 231 19.09 5.86 1.39
CA ILE A 231 18.32 6.58 2.41
C ILE A 231 19.05 7.87 2.81
N ARG A 232 20.36 7.79 3.08
CA ARG A 232 21.17 8.89 3.62
C ARG A 232 21.23 10.10 2.68
N VAL A 233 21.28 9.93 1.37
CA VAL A 233 21.37 11.07 0.43
C VAL A 233 20.06 11.84 0.26
N GLN A 234 18.92 11.30 0.72
CA GLN A 234 17.63 11.98 0.55
C GLN A 234 17.49 13.19 1.46
N LYS A 235 17.07 14.32 0.90
CA LYS A 235 16.90 15.60 1.62
C LYS A 235 15.49 15.85 2.13
N ASN A 236 14.49 15.13 1.60
CA ASN A 236 13.07 15.38 1.91
C ASN A 236 12.24 14.09 1.99
N LEU A 237 12.79 13.04 2.60
CA LEU A 237 12.12 11.74 2.70
C LEU A 237 10.93 11.84 3.66
N LYS A 238 9.71 11.65 3.14
CA LYS A 238 8.45 11.74 3.91
C LYS A 238 7.91 10.36 4.26
N VAL A 239 8.01 9.42 3.33
CA VAL A 239 7.49 8.06 3.48
C VAL A 239 8.63 7.07 3.34
N LEU A 240 8.82 6.23 4.34
CA LEU A 240 9.78 5.15 4.31
C LEU A 240 9.08 3.84 4.65
N ILE A 241 9.09 2.92 3.69
CA ILE A 241 8.62 1.55 3.83
C ILE A 241 9.81 0.64 3.55
N ILE A 242 10.21 -0.17 4.53
CA ILE A 242 11.28 -1.15 4.36
C ILE A 242 10.78 -2.52 4.80
N THR A 243 10.88 -3.48 3.90
CA THR A 243 10.51 -4.89 4.13
C THR A 243 11.71 -5.77 3.91
N ASN A 244 12.05 -6.57 4.92
CA ASN A 244 13.02 -7.64 4.77
C ASN A 244 12.37 -8.91 4.20
N ARG A 245 12.95 -9.48 3.15
CA ARG A 245 12.47 -10.69 2.47
C ARG A 245 13.32 -11.93 2.74
N THR A 246 14.37 -11.82 3.55
CA THR A 246 15.11 -13.00 3.99
C THR A 246 14.21 -13.93 4.79
N ASN A 247 14.49 -15.23 4.69
CA ASN A 247 13.80 -16.27 5.46
C ASN A 247 14.25 -16.33 6.93
N SER A 248 14.91 -15.29 7.46
CA SER A 248 15.47 -15.31 8.80
C SER A 248 14.37 -15.23 9.88
N PRO A 249 14.26 -16.25 10.75
CA PRO A 249 13.23 -16.30 11.80
C PRO A 249 13.52 -15.37 12.98
N LEU A 250 14.75 -14.87 13.13
CA LEU A 250 15.19 -14.14 14.34
C LEU A 250 14.89 -12.64 14.31
N GLY A 251 14.30 -12.14 13.22
CA GLY A 251 14.21 -10.71 13.01
C GLY A 251 15.58 -10.15 12.65
N PHE A 252 15.58 -9.37 11.61
CA PHE A 252 16.78 -8.80 11.02
C PHE A 252 17.16 -7.52 11.74
N LYS A 253 18.44 -7.33 12.04
CA LYS A 253 18.91 -6.25 12.90
C LYS A 253 19.60 -5.12 12.14
N PHE A 254 19.27 -4.90 10.87
CA PHE A 254 19.65 -3.71 10.09
C PHE A 254 19.69 -2.42 10.89
N TRP A 255 18.70 -2.19 11.75
CA TRP A 255 18.63 -0.97 12.53
C TRP A 255 19.78 -0.82 13.54
N ASN A 256 20.14 -1.91 14.22
CA ASN A 256 21.08 -1.90 15.35
C ASN A 256 22.49 -2.40 14.99
N GLU A 257 22.61 -3.29 14.00
CA GLU A 257 23.87 -3.93 13.60
C GLU A 257 24.50 -3.28 12.36
N THR A 258 23.89 -2.22 11.80
CA THR A 258 24.43 -1.45 10.68
C THR A 258 24.24 0.06 10.91
N GLU A 259 24.84 0.90 10.06
CA GLU A 259 24.58 2.35 10.05
C GLU A 259 23.17 2.71 9.51
N GLY A 260 22.34 1.71 9.17
CA GLY A 260 20.99 1.89 8.66
C GLY A 260 20.07 2.62 9.63
N GLY A 261 20.07 2.25 10.91
CA GLY A 261 19.27 2.94 11.94
C GLY A 261 19.64 4.42 12.03
N LYS A 262 20.94 4.73 12.10
CA LYS A 262 21.45 6.11 12.11
C LYS A 262 21.07 6.89 10.85
N ALA A 263 21.21 6.29 9.67
CA ALA A 263 20.84 6.93 8.41
C ALA A 263 19.35 7.27 8.36
N ILE A 264 18.47 6.42 8.91
CA ILE A 264 17.04 6.71 9.03
C ILE A 264 16.76 7.79 10.08
N LEU A 265 17.45 7.74 11.23
CA LEU A 265 17.31 8.74 12.29
C LEU A 265 17.69 10.16 11.82
N GLU A 266 18.68 10.29 10.93
CA GLU A 266 19.00 11.55 10.26
C GLU A 266 17.82 12.12 9.44
N LYS A 267 16.88 11.27 9.01
CA LYS A 267 15.66 11.63 8.25
C LYS A 267 14.39 11.69 9.12
N SER A 268 14.48 11.32 10.39
CA SER A 268 13.32 11.22 11.31
C SER A 268 12.42 12.45 11.37
N ARG A 269 12.98 13.66 11.15
CA ARG A 269 12.22 14.92 11.18
C ARG A 269 11.38 15.15 9.92
N SER A 270 11.73 14.61 8.76
CA SER A 270 10.94 14.74 7.53
C SER A 270 9.94 13.60 7.36
N ILE A 271 10.23 12.44 7.95
CA ILE A 271 9.38 11.25 7.86
C ILE A 271 8.04 11.47 8.59
N ASN A 272 6.95 11.32 7.85
CA ASN A 272 5.58 11.33 8.35
C ASN A 272 4.91 9.95 8.30
N CYS A 273 5.45 9.00 7.54
CA CYS A 273 4.99 7.62 7.49
C CYS A 273 6.20 6.68 7.56
N LEU A 274 6.22 5.84 8.59
CA LEU A 274 7.25 4.83 8.81
C LEU A 274 6.59 3.46 8.85
N GLU A 275 6.99 2.59 7.91
CA GLU A 275 6.57 1.20 7.88
C GLU A 275 7.79 0.28 7.86
N ILE A 276 7.88 -0.55 8.89
CA ILE A 276 8.98 -1.49 9.08
C ILE A 276 8.39 -2.90 9.11
N GLN A 277 8.77 -3.72 8.13
CA GLN A 277 8.31 -5.09 8.02
C GLN A 277 9.45 -6.11 8.13
N LYS A 278 9.31 -7.10 9.00
CA LYS A 278 10.27 -8.22 9.19
C LYS A 278 11.69 -7.76 9.58
N ILE A 279 11.79 -6.60 10.22
CA ILE A 279 13.03 -5.95 10.68
C ILE A 279 12.84 -5.59 12.14
N HIS A 280 13.82 -5.91 12.99
CA HIS A 280 13.83 -5.49 14.37
C HIS A 280 13.92 -3.96 14.46
N PHE A 281 12.91 -3.35 15.08
CA PHE A 281 12.86 -1.91 15.27
C PHE A 281 12.96 -1.57 16.77
N PRO A 282 13.99 -0.83 17.21
CA PRO A 282 14.13 -0.42 18.61
C PRO A 282 13.13 0.67 18.98
N PHE A 283 12.26 0.40 19.96
CA PHE A 283 11.19 1.35 20.30
C PHE A 283 11.70 2.69 20.82
N TYR A 284 12.84 2.73 21.53
CA TYR A 284 13.40 3.97 22.06
C TYR A 284 13.64 5.04 20.98
N ASP A 285 13.91 4.62 19.74
CA ASP A 285 14.18 5.52 18.62
C ASP A 285 12.94 6.27 18.10
N LEU A 286 11.72 5.84 18.48
CA LEU A 286 10.49 6.55 18.11
C LEU A 286 10.50 8.00 18.59
N VAL A 287 11.22 8.31 19.69
CA VAL A 287 11.31 9.68 20.22
C VAL A 287 11.84 10.70 19.20
N HIS A 288 12.57 10.25 18.18
CA HIS A 288 13.14 11.11 17.14
C HIS A 288 12.12 11.52 16.06
N PHE A 289 11.05 10.74 15.85
CA PHE A 289 10.07 10.93 14.76
C PHE A 289 8.96 11.92 15.12
N LYS A 290 9.32 13.17 15.39
CA LYS A 290 8.38 14.20 15.89
C LYS A 290 7.22 14.53 14.95
N ASN A 291 7.38 14.30 13.64
CA ASN A 291 6.39 14.59 12.61
C ASN A 291 5.64 13.35 12.12
N LEU A 292 5.79 12.21 12.81
CA LEU A 292 5.15 10.96 12.42
C LEU A 292 3.62 11.06 12.52
N ILE A 293 2.96 10.67 11.43
CA ILE A 293 1.51 10.59 11.28
C ILE A 293 1.07 9.12 11.25
N GLU A 294 1.84 8.27 10.57
CA GLU A 294 1.56 6.82 10.45
C GLU A 294 2.77 5.99 10.91
N LEU A 295 2.51 5.03 11.79
CA LEU A 295 3.48 4.03 12.24
C LEU A 295 2.93 2.63 11.98
N ASN A 296 3.60 1.87 11.14
CA ASN A 296 3.24 0.48 10.83
C ASN A 296 4.44 -0.44 11.16
N LEU A 297 4.27 -1.30 12.15
CA LEU A 297 5.28 -2.27 12.57
C LEU A 297 4.74 -3.67 12.35
N LEU A 298 5.30 -4.37 11.36
CA LEU A 298 4.79 -5.62 10.83
C LEU A 298 5.84 -6.72 10.99
N TYR A 299 5.62 -7.67 11.90
CA TYR A 299 6.57 -8.74 12.21
C TYR A 299 7.97 -8.19 12.57
N SER A 300 8.01 -7.05 13.27
CA SER A 300 9.21 -6.23 13.46
C SER A 300 10.19 -6.78 14.51
N GLY A 301 10.38 -8.09 14.57
CA GLY A 301 11.35 -8.74 15.43
C GLY A 301 10.82 -9.27 16.76
N LEU A 302 11.75 -9.82 17.53
CA LEU A 302 11.55 -10.39 18.85
C LEU A 302 11.82 -9.31 19.91
N TYR A 303 10.88 -9.13 20.84
CA TYR A 303 10.98 -8.13 21.89
C TYR A 303 10.91 -8.78 23.26
N SER A 304 11.87 -8.42 24.10
CA SER A 304 11.88 -8.68 25.54
C SER A 304 11.11 -7.58 26.28
N LEU A 305 10.77 -7.80 27.55
CA LEU A 305 10.15 -6.77 28.39
C LEU A 305 10.98 -5.46 28.41
N GLN A 306 12.31 -5.57 28.39
CA GLN A 306 13.19 -4.39 28.46
C GLN A 306 13.03 -3.49 27.23
N ASP A 307 12.89 -4.08 26.04
CA ASP A 307 12.70 -3.32 24.79
C ASP A 307 11.39 -2.50 24.83
N TRP A 308 10.39 -3.02 25.54
CA TRP A 308 9.08 -2.39 25.69
C TRP A 308 9.07 -1.22 26.66
N ILE A 309 9.90 -1.24 27.72
CA ILE A 309 9.89 -0.22 28.78
C ILE A 309 10.02 1.19 28.20
N ASP A 310 10.90 1.37 27.22
CA ASP A 310 11.16 2.66 26.59
C ASP A 310 9.93 3.23 25.88
N LEU A 311 9.08 2.36 25.31
CA LEU A 311 7.86 2.75 24.59
C LEU A 311 6.88 3.51 25.49
N SER A 312 6.84 3.19 26.79
CA SER A 312 5.85 3.75 27.74
C SER A 312 5.92 5.26 27.91
N ASN A 313 7.07 5.89 27.64
CA ASN A 313 7.31 7.32 27.84
C ASN A 313 7.30 8.15 26.55
N ILE A 314 7.15 7.50 25.40
CA ILE A 314 7.27 8.13 24.11
C ILE A 314 6.05 9.00 23.81
N LYS A 315 6.30 10.20 23.26
CA LYS A 315 5.27 11.17 22.90
C LYS A 315 5.35 11.52 21.42
N LEU A 316 4.31 11.18 20.67
CA LEU A 316 4.17 11.46 19.24
C LEU A 316 2.88 12.23 18.98
N LYS A 317 2.95 13.56 19.08
CA LYS A 317 1.75 14.45 19.10
C LYS A 317 0.94 14.45 17.80
N ASN A 318 1.56 14.06 16.69
CA ASN A 318 0.96 14.08 15.37
C ASN A 318 0.51 12.68 14.89
N LEU A 319 0.75 11.63 15.69
CA LEU A 319 0.47 10.26 15.27
C LEU A 319 -1.04 10.04 15.19
N GLN A 320 -1.53 9.70 14.00
CA GLN A 320 -2.95 9.48 13.72
C GLN A 320 -3.27 8.01 13.49
N LYS A 321 -2.29 7.22 13.09
CA LYS A 321 -2.46 5.81 12.77
C LYS A 321 -1.32 4.99 13.35
N ILE A 322 -1.71 3.92 14.03
CA ILE A 322 -0.80 2.88 14.47
C ILE A 322 -1.31 1.51 14.01
N LEU A 323 -0.41 0.75 13.38
CA LEU A 323 -0.59 -0.65 13.06
C LEU A 323 0.57 -1.40 13.71
N TYR A 324 0.26 -2.23 14.71
CA TYR A 324 1.20 -3.16 15.30
C TYR A 324 0.72 -4.58 15.01
N GLN A 325 1.49 -5.33 14.22
CA GLN A 325 1.22 -6.73 13.94
C GLN A 325 2.49 -7.52 14.17
N ASN A 326 2.49 -8.50 15.07
CA ASN A 326 3.69 -9.29 15.34
C ASN A 326 3.35 -10.72 15.75
N ARG A 327 4.26 -11.66 15.48
CA ARG A 327 4.11 -13.05 15.97
C ARG A 327 4.39 -13.14 17.47
N ASN A 328 5.17 -12.21 18.01
CA ASN A 328 5.75 -12.33 19.34
C ASN A 328 5.37 -11.15 20.25
N SER A 329 5.79 -11.29 21.52
CA SER A 329 5.49 -10.48 22.72
C SER A 329 4.81 -9.13 22.50
N LEU A 330 3.56 -9.03 22.94
CA LEU A 330 2.83 -7.79 23.19
C LEU A 330 2.62 -7.62 24.70
N TYR A 331 3.08 -6.51 25.26
CA TYR A 331 2.81 -6.13 26.67
C TYR A 331 1.75 -5.03 26.71
N LEU A 332 0.49 -5.42 26.97
CA LEU A 332 -0.69 -4.55 26.98
C LEU A 332 -0.60 -3.45 28.01
N ASP A 333 -0.03 -3.69 29.20
CA ASP A 333 0.11 -2.64 30.21
C ASP A 333 1.01 -1.51 29.70
N ILE A 334 2.15 -1.87 29.10
CA ILE A 334 3.10 -0.91 28.53
C ILE A 334 2.49 -0.21 27.31
N PHE A 335 1.89 -0.97 26.38
CA PHE A 335 1.24 -0.40 25.22
C PHE A 335 0.11 0.56 25.61
N SER A 336 -0.62 0.28 26.70
CA SER A 336 -1.67 1.16 27.22
C SER A 336 -1.12 2.51 27.68
N LYS A 337 0.06 2.55 28.30
CA LYS A 337 0.75 3.79 28.71
C LYS A 337 1.17 4.60 27.48
N PHE A 338 1.72 3.93 26.47
CA PHE A 338 2.06 4.56 25.20
C PHE A 338 0.84 5.17 24.50
N ILE A 339 -0.29 4.45 24.44
CA ILE A 339 -1.57 4.99 23.94
C ILE A 339 -2.01 6.21 24.74
N GLY A 340 -1.80 6.21 26.06
CA GLY A 340 -2.10 7.36 26.92
C GLY A 340 -1.34 8.63 26.51
N ASN A 341 -0.12 8.47 25.99
CA ASN A 341 0.72 9.60 25.56
C ASN A 341 0.38 10.15 24.17
N ILE A 342 -0.16 9.32 23.27
CA ILE A 342 -0.34 9.65 21.85
C ILE A 342 -1.81 9.68 21.41
N GLY A 343 -2.74 9.25 22.27
CA GLY A 343 -4.13 8.97 21.91
C GLY A 343 -4.90 10.16 21.34
N ARG A 344 -4.56 11.39 21.73
CA ARG A 344 -5.35 12.59 21.37
C ARG A 344 -5.50 12.80 19.85
N SER A 345 -4.52 12.37 19.08
CA SER A 345 -4.52 12.46 17.61
C SER A 345 -4.91 11.15 16.91
N LEU A 346 -4.94 10.02 17.63
CA LEU A 346 -5.21 8.70 17.03
C LEU A 346 -6.64 8.61 16.49
N SER A 347 -6.72 8.18 15.23
CA SER A 347 -7.96 7.88 14.52
C SER A 347 -8.05 6.42 14.07
N TYR A 348 -6.90 5.74 13.97
CA TYR A 348 -6.79 4.35 13.56
C TYR A 348 -5.82 3.60 14.47
N ILE A 349 -6.32 2.54 15.10
CA ILE A 349 -5.52 1.62 15.92
C ILE A 349 -5.79 0.20 15.42
N LYS A 350 -4.72 -0.51 15.06
CA LYS A 350 -4.77 -1.93 14.72
C LYS A 350 -3.66 -2.68 15.45
N ILE A 351 -4.04 -3.64 16.29
CA ILE A 351 -3.13 -4.44 17.10
C ILE A 351 -3.46 -5.91 16.81
N HIS A 352 -2.54 -6.66 16.22
CA HIS A 352 -2.71 -8.10 15.96
C HIS A 352 -1.47 -8.86 16.37
N CYS A 353 -1.56 -9.59 17.48
CA CYS A 353 -0.44 -10.38 17.98
C CYS A 353 -0.86 -11.83 18.26
N CYS A 354 0.03 -12.76 17.92
CA CYS A 354 -0.18 -14.16 18.28
C CYS A 354 0.12 -14.44 19.76
N THR A 355 1.02 -13.67 20.37
CA THR A 355 1.47 -13.84 21.76
C THR A 355 1.34 -12.54 22.53
N ILE A 356 0.50 -12.55 23.56
CA ILE A 356 0.32 -11.43 24.50
C ILE A 356 0.90 -11.88 25.84
N CYS A 357 1.81 -11.10 26.42
CA CYS A 357 2.55 -11.52 27.62
C CYS A 357 1.78 -11.27 28.93
N ASP A 358 0.78 -10.40 28.91
CA ASP A 358 0.00 -9.94 30.05
C ASP A 358 -1.49 -9.76 29.66
N PRO A 359 -2.16 -10.81 29.15
CA PRO A 359 -3.52 -10.70 28.59
C PRO A 359 -4.57 -10.24 29.59
N ASP A 360 -4.32 -10.40 30.89
CA ASP A 360 -5.15 -9.89 31.99
C ASP A 360 -5.20 -8.35 32.02
N LYS A 361 -4.20 -7.68 31.42
CA LYS A 361 -4.09 -6.21 31.31
C LYS A 361 -4.84 -5.61 30.13
N SER A 362 -5.67 -6.40 29.44
CA SER A 362 -6.56 -5.90 28.38
C SER A 362 -7.51 -4.79 28.85
N ASN A 363 -7.92 -4.79 30.12
CA ASN A 363 -8.68 -3.69 30.72
C ASN A 363 -7.92 -2.35 30.68
N ASN A 364 -6.60 -2.36 30.90
CA ASN A 364 -5.75 -1.16 30.90
C ASN A 364 -5.68 -0.57 29.49
N LEU A 365 -5.49 -1.41 28.47
CA LEU A 365 -5.51 -0.98 27.07
C LEU A 365 -6.84 -0.31 26.70
N ILE A 366 -7.96 -0.98 26.93
CA ILE A 366 -9.28 -0.46 26.54
C ILE A 366 -9.63 0.81 27.32
N THR A 367 -9.28 0.88 28.60
CA THR A 367 -9.47 2.09 29.41
C THR A 367 -8.62 3.25 28.93
N SER A 368 -7.35 2.99 28.59
CA SER A 368 -6.46 4.03 28.05
C SER A 368 -6.98 4.58 26.73
N ILE A 369 -7.45 3.72 25.82
CA ILE A 369 -8.09 4.15 24.57
C ILE A 369 -9.33 5.00 24.86
N ALA A 370 -10.21 4.53 25.74
CA ALA A 370 -11.44 5.24 26.11
C ALA A 370 -11.16 6.64 26.66
N ASN A 371 -10.09 6.81 27.44
CA ASN A 371 -9.77 8.08 28.09
C ASN A 371 -9.03 9.05 27.16
N ASN A 372 -8.28 8.54 26.18
CA ASN A 372 -7.31 9.36 25.46
C ASN A 372 -7.57 9.50 23.95
N CYS A 373 -8.44 8.69 23.34
CA CYS A 373 -8.60 8.61 21.87
C CYS A 373 -9.97 9.13 21.36
N PRO A 374 -10.32 10.41 21.53
CA PRO A 374 -11.64 10.93 21.13
C PRO A 374 -11.87 10.94 19.61
N LYS A 375 -10.80 10.84 18.81
CA LYS A 375 -10.86 10.85 17.34
C LYS A 375 -10.88 9.46 16.71
N LEU A 376 -10.99 8.40 17.51
CA LEU A 376 -10.89 7.02 17.05
C LEU A 376 -12.07 6.63 16.16
N LYS A 377 -11.78 6.32 14.90
CA LYS A 377 -12.74 5.82 13.90
C LYS A 377 -12.62 4.32 13.67
N TYR A 378 -11.42 3.77 13.79
CA TYR A 378 -11.15 2.35 13.58
C TYR A 378 -10.37 1.81 14.78
N PHE A 379 -10.92 0.77 15.41
CA PHE A 379 -10.21 -0.02 16.40
C PHE A 379 -10.23 -1.50 16.00
N SER A 380 -9.04 -2.08 15.88
CA SER A 380 -8.84 -3.53 15.89
C SER A 380 -7.86 -3.90 17.01
N GLY A 381 -8.24 -4.81 17.89
CA GLY A 381 -7.32 -5.25 18.94
C GLY A 381 -7.86 -6.29 19.92
N PRO A 382 -7.01 -6.69 20.89
CA PRO A 382 -7.35 -7.68 21.89
C PRO A 382 -8.31 -7.12 22.93
N ILE A 383 -9.23 -7.97 23.38
CA ILE A 383 -10.11 -7.70 24.51
C ILE A 383 -10.34 -8.97 25.35
N GLY A 384 -10.30 -8.84 26.67
CA GLY A 384 -10.65 -9.91 27.59
C GLY A 384 -12.17 -10.06 27.76
N THR A 385 -12.64 -11.27 28.04
CA THR A 385 -14.07 -11.58 28.27
C THR A 385 -14.72 -10.72 29.36
N ASN A 386 -13.92 -10.35 30.36
CA ASN A 386 -14.38 -9.58 31.51
C ASN A 386 -14.36 -8.06 31.27
N ASN A 387 -13.88 -7.57 30.12
CA ASN A 387 -13.73 -6.13 29.86
C ASN A 387 -15.02 -5.43 29.38
N SER A 388 -16.19 -5.95 29.76
CA SER A 388 -17.47 -5.40 29.31
C SER A 388 -17.69 -3.97 29.82
N ILE A 389 -17.14 -3.61 30.98
CA ILE A 389 -17.29 -2.26 31.55
C ILE A 389 -16.42 -1.28 30.75
N GLU A 390 -15.17 -1.65 30.51
CA GLU A 390 -14.18 -0.87 29.77
C GLU A 390 -14.59 -0.68 28.32
N LEU A 391 -15.09 -1.72 27.65
CA LEU A 391 -15.67 -1.60 26.31
C LEU A 391 -16.82 -0.59 26.29
N GLY A 392 -17.65 -0.60 27.33
CA GLY A 392 -18.72 0.37 27.50
C GLY A 392 -18.22 1.82 27.61
N LYS A 393 -17.07 2.04 28.27
CA LYS A 393 -16.41 3.35 28.35
C LYS A 393 -15.84 3.75 26.99
N LEU A 394 -15.17 2.83 26.30
CA LEU A 394 -14.60 3.07 24.96
C LEU A 394 -15.69 3.50 23.98
N LEU A 395 -16.79 2.77 23.89
CA LEU A 395 -17.89 3.08 22.95
C LEU A 395 -18.58 4.42 23.26
N ASN A 396 -18.56 4.86 24.52
CA ASN A 396 -19.09 6.16 24.92
C ASN A 396 -18.14 7.29 24.52
N SER A 397 -16.86 7.16 24.88
CA SER A 397 -15.86 8.23 24.67
C SER A 397 -15.42 8.35 23.22
N CYS A 398 -15.26 7.22 22.52
CA CYS A 398 -14.90 7.14 21.10
C CYS A 398 -16.17 7.19 20.23
N SER A 399 -16.97 8.24 20.37
CA SER A 399 -18.33 8.34 19.79
C SER A 399 -18.38 8.34 18.25
N ILE A 400 -17.24 8.59 17.60
CA ILE A 400 -17.12 8.58 16.13
C ILE A 400 -16.61 7.24 15.57
N ILE A 401 -16.54 6.18 16.40
CA ILE A 401 -16.10 4.86 15.94
C ILE A 401 -16.99 4.33 14.82
N GLU A 402 -16.38 3.98 13.70
CA GLU A 402 -17.02 3.47 12.48
C GLU A 402 -16.79 1.96 12.31
N THR A 403 -15.61 1.48 12.71
CA THR A 403 -15.24 0.06 12.61
C THR A 403 -14.68 -0.45 13.93
N LEU A 404 -15.19 -1.60 14.36
CA LEU A 404 -14.75 -2.31 15.56
C LEU A 404 -14.41 -3.75 15.20
N GLU A 405 -13.16 -4.16 15.43
CA GLU A 405 -12.65 -5.50 15.20
C GLU A 405 -12.04 -6.03 16.50
N LEU A 406 -12.57 -7.15 17.01
CA LEU A 406 -12.20 -7.65 18.33
C LEU A 406 -11.74 -9.10 18.25
N HIS A 407 -10.56 -9.37 18.79
CA HIS A 407 -10.04 -10.71 19.03
C HIS A 407 -9.78 -10.95 20.54
N PRO A 408 -9.72 -12.21 20.99
CA PRO A 408 -9.42 -12.50 22.39
C PRO A 408 -8.07 -11.97 22.82
N SER A 409 -8.01 -11.46 24.04
CA SER A 409 -6.77 -11.22 24.77
C SER A 409 -6.35 -12.52 25.45
N ILE A 410 -5.36 -13.22 24.90
CA ILE A 410 -4.89 -14.54 25.35
C ILE A 410 -3.38 -14.67 25.16
N ASP A 411 -2.75 -15.54 25.95
CA ASP A 411 -1.29 -15.72 25.92
C ASP A 411 -0.77 -16.24 24.58
N ASN A 412 -1.51 -17.15 23.93
CA ASN A 412 -1.11 -17.74 22.66
C ASN A 412 -2.32 -18.09 21.78
N CYS A 413 -2.44 -17.44 20.63
CA CYS A 413 -3.54 -17.67 19.70
C CYS A 413 -3.52 -19.06 19.03
N ARG A 414 -2.43 -19.83 19.14
CA ARG A 414 -2.33 -21.19 18.58
C ARG A 414 -2.77 -22.29 19.54
N GLN A 415 -2.97 -21.97 20.82
CA GLN A 415 -3.22 -22.97 21.87
C GLN A 415 -4.65 -22.94 22.41
N THR A 416 -5.57 -22.16 21.83
CA THR A 416 -6.97 -22.14 22.27
C THR A 416 -7.66 -23.44 21.90
N ALA A 417 -7.73 -24.37 22.84
CA ALA A 417 -8.43 -25.65 22.66
C ALA A 417 -9.96 -25.50 22.64
N SER A 418 -10.51 -24.43 23.21
CA SER A 418 -11.96 -24.18 23.25
C SER A 418 -12.34 -22.73 22.91
N PRO A 419 -13.46 -22.52 22.20
CA PRO A 419 -13.97 -21.18 21.92
C PRO A 419 -14.39 -20.42 23.19
N ILE A 420 -14.06 -19.13 23.23
CA ILE A 420 -14.18 -18.21 24.37
C ILE A 420 -15.50 -17.42 24.26
N ASP A 421 -16.26 -17.29 25.34
CA ASP A 421 -17.57 -16.62 25.29
C ASP A 421 -17.47 -15.11 25.02
N PHE A 422 -18.08 -14.67 23.91
CA PHE A 422 -18.16 -13.26 23.50
C PHE A 422 -19.53 -12.64 23.84
N ASN A 423 -20.50 -13.41 24.35
CA ASN A 423 -21.88 -12.93 24.57
C ASN A 423 -21.95 -11.67 25.46
N SER A 424 -21.15 -11.60 26.52
CA SER A 424 -21.12 -10.44 27.44
C SER A 424 -20.67 -9.15 26.75
N LEU A 425 -19.58 -9.23 25.98
CA LEU A 425 -19.05 -8.11 25.19
C LEU A 425 -20.04 -7.71 24.10
N PHE A 426 -20.63 -8.67 23.39
CA PHE A 426 -21.63 -8.41 22.35
C PHE A 426 -22.84 -7.67 22.92
N ARG A 427 -23.40 -8.15 24.05
CA ARG A 427 -24.51 -7.46 24.73
C ARG A 427 -24.15 -6.03 25.11
N LYS A 428 -22.90 -5.78 25.53
CA LYS A 428 -22.45 -4.41 25.81
C LYS A 428 -22.50 -3.53 24.56
N ILE A 429 -22.01 -4.01 23.42
CA ILE A 429 -22.08 -3.29 22.14
C ILE A 429 -23.54 -2.99 21.79
N THR A 430 -24.43 -3.96 21.96
CA THR A 430 -25.88 -3.81 21.73
C THR A 430 -26.50 -2.73 22.61
N ILE A 431 -26.18 -2.71 23.91
CA ILE A 431 -26.70 -1.74 24.88
C ILE A 431 -26.17 -0.33 24.59
N LYS A 432 -24.87 -0.21 24.28
CA LYS A 432 -24.24 1.09 24.02
C LYS A 432 -24.61 1.67 22.67
N GLN A 433 -24.95 0.83 21.71
CA GLN A 433 -25.51 1.21 20.41
C GLN A 433 -24.72 2.35 19.72
N PRO A 434 -23.39 2.19 19.50
CA PRO A 434 -22.54 3.25 18.96
C PRO A 434 -23.07 3.78 17.62
N TRP A 435 -23.44 5.06 17.57
CA TRP A 435 -24.22 5.63 16.46
C TRP A 435 -23.55 5.46 15.09
N ASN A 436 -22.23 5.73 15.03
CA ASN A 436 -21.46 5.74 13.80
C ASN A 436 -20.94 4.36 13.37
N LEU A 437 -21.17 3.31 14.16
CA LEU A 437 -20.66 1.97 13.85
C LEU A 437 -21.26 1.42 12.55
N LYS A 438 -20.42 1.27 11.54
CA LYS A 438 -20.73 0.72 10.22
C LYS A 438 -20.31 -0.73 10.11
N GLU A 439 -19.21 -1.14 10.74
CA GLU A 439 -18.63 -2.47 10.56
C GLU A 439 -18.21 -3.08 11.91
N LEU A 440 -18.65 -4.31 12.17
CA LEU A 440 -18.30 -5.10 13.34
C LEU A 440 -17.64 -6.41 12.88
N PHE A 441 -16.41 -6.64 13.34
CA PHE A 441 -15.65 -7.84 13.06
C PHE A 441 -15.39 -8.59 14.37
N ILE A 442 -15.79 -9.86 14.41
CA ILE A 442 -15.55 -10.74 15.56
C ILE A 442 -14.65 -11.86 15.07
N ILE A 443 -13.39 -11.87 15.50
CA ILE A 443 -12.37 -12.73 14.90
C ILE A 443 -11.64 -13.56 15.96
N HIS A 444 -11.19 -14.75 15.56
CA HIS A 444 -10.33 -15.66 16.32
C HIS A 444 -10.90 -16.23 17.63
N GLY A 445 -11.32 -17.49 17.64
CA GLY A 445 -11.53 -18.23 18.91
C GLY A 445 -12.69 -17.74 19.77
N TRP A 446 -13.51 -16.79 19.30
CA TRP A 446 -14.75 -16.39 19.97
C TRP A 446 -15.88 -17.39 19.72
N LYS A 447 -16.77 -17.54 20.70
CA LYS A 447 -18.11 -18.11 20.54
C LYS A 447 -19.19 -17.14 20.97
N PHE A 448 -20.30 -17.12 20.26
CA PHE A 448 -21.49 -16.37 20.66
C PHE A 448 -22.78 -17.00 20.14
N SER A 449 -23.88 -16.69 20.82
CA SER A 449 -25.20 -17.17 20.44
C SER A 449 -25.81 -16.35 19.31
N VAL A 450 -26.61 -16.99 18.48
CA VAL A 450 -27.39 -16.30 17.45
C VAL A 450 -28.36 -15.25 18.07
N GLN A 451 -28.80 -15.46 19.31
CA GLN A 451 -29.69 -14.52 20.00
C GLN A 451 -29.05 -13.16 20.27
N VAL A 452 -27.77 -13.13 20.67
CA VAL A 452 -27.08 -11.83 20.91
C VAL A 452 -26.82 -11.10 19.59
N LEU A 453 -26.54 -11.83 18.52
CA LEU A 453 -26.41 -11.30 17.16
C LEU A 453 -27.74 -10.68 16.70
N GLU A 454 -28.85 -11.40 16.84
CA GLU A 454 -30.17 -10.91 16.47
C GLU A 454 -30.54 -9.64 17.26
N ASN A 455 -30.30 -9.64 18.58
CA ASN A 455 -30.58 -8.50 19.44
C ASN A 455 -29.77 -7.25 19.02
N PHE A 456 -28.52 -7.45 18.59
CA PHE A 456 -27.72 -6.38 18.03
C PHE A 456 -28.31 -5.85 16.73
N ILE A 457 -28.67 -6.72 15.77
CA ILE A 457 -29.24 -6.28 14.49
C ILE A 457 -30.56 -5.53 14.72
N LYS A 458 -31.43 -6.03 15.61
CA LYS A 458 -32.65 -5.33 16.04
C LYS A 458 -32.35 -3.96 16.62
N SER A 459 -31.31 -3.82 17.45
CA SER A 459 -30.94 -2.51 17.99
C SER A 459 -30.49 -1.55 16.88
N ARG A 460 -29.73 -2.01 15.88
CA ARG A 460 -29.34 -1.21 14.73
C ARG A 460 -30.55 -0.77 13.88
N GLN A 461 -31.49 -1.68 13.66
CA GLN A 461 -32.74 -1.39 12.96
C GLN A 461 -33.57 -0.28 13.63
N ARG A 462 -33.67 -0.30 14.97
CA ARG A 462 -34.43 0.71 15.74
C ARG A 462 -33.93 2.15 15.55
N ILE A 463 -32.66 2.33 15.24
CA ILE A 463 -32.07 3.66 14.97
C ILE A 463 -31.84 3.92 13.48
N SER A 464 -32.42 3.07 12.62
CA SER A 464 -32.30 3.18 11.16
C SER A 464 -30.85 3.26 10.66
N LYS A 465 -29.93 2.55 11.33
CA LYS A 465 -28.52 2.46 10.93
C LYS A 465 -28.20 1.06 10.47
N LYS A 466 -27.78 0.93 9.21
CA LYS A 466 -27.28 -0.35 8.69
C LYS A 466 -25.90 -0.65 9.28
N VAL A 467 -25.58 -1.93 9.39
CA VAL A 467 -24.29 -2.43 9.84
C VAL A 467 -23.82 -3.56 8.92
N LYS A 468 -22.51 -3.76 8.83
CA LYS A 468 -21.89 -4.96 8.28
C LYS A 468 -21.30 -5.78 9.41
N ILE A 469 -21.52 -7.09 9.39
CA ILE A 469 -21.06 -7.99 10.45
C ILE A 469 -20.24 -9.11 9.84
N PHE A 470 -18.99 -9.23 10.26
CA PHE A 470 -18.09 -10.24 9.77
C PHE A 470 -17.48 -11.06 10.90
N TRP A 471 -17.14 -12.30 10.59
CA TRP A 471 -16.44 -13.16 11.53
C TRP A 471 -15.37 -14.02 10.87
N ASN A 472 -14.37 -14.41 11.64
CA ASN A 472 -13.35 -15.38 11.22
C ASN A 472 -12.97 -16.28 12.39
N ASP A 473 -12.86 -17.59 12.15
CA ASP A 473 -12.53 -18.59 13.17
C ASP A 473 -13.37 -18.46 14.46
N CYS A 474 -14.69 -18.27 14.31
CA CYS A 474 -15.62 -18.17 15.43
C CYS A 474 -16.65 -19.30 15.42
N GLU A 475 -17.13 -19.69 16.60
CA GLU A 475 -18.24 -20.61 16.78
C GLU A 475 -19.53 -19.81 17.01
N ILE A 476 -20.50 -19.92 16.09
CA ILE A 476 -21.81 -19.27 16.23
C ILE A 476 -22.84 -20.32 16.61
N LEU A 477 -23.39 -20.21 17.82
CA LEU A 477 -24.37 -21.16 18.35
C LEU A 477 -25.76 -20.82 17.81
N GLY A 478 -26.25 -21.61 16.86
CA GLY A 478 -27.57 -21.50 16.23
C GLY A 478 -27.54 -21.15 14.74
N ASN A 479 -28.72 -21.08 14.12
CA ASN A 479 -28.86 -20.83 12.68
C ASN A 479 -28.76 -19.33 12.35
N TYR A 480 -27.52 -18.81 12.29
CA TYR A 480 -27.26 -17.41 11.95
C TYR A 480 -27.58 -17.07 10.50
N GLU A 481 -27.48 -18.04 9.58
CA GLU A 481 -27.74 -17.81 8.15
C GLU A 481 -29.19 -17.35 7.94
N LYS A 482 -30.14 -18.05 8.56
CA LYS A 482 -31.56 -17.69 8.52
C LYS A 482 -31.80 -16.27 9.02
N ILE A 483 -31.24 -15.92 10.19
CA ILE A 483 -31.40 -14.60 10.80
C ILE A 483 -30.80 -13.52 9.92
N CYS A 484 -29.55 -13.69 9.49
CA CYS A 484 -28.86 -12.69 8.68
C CYS A 484 -29.54 -12.47 7.32
N LEU A 485 -30.02 -13.53 6.66
CA LEU A 485 -30.78 -13.42 5.41
C LEU A 485 -32.07 -12.61 5.59
N GLU A 486 -32.81 -12.87 6.68
CA GLU A 486 -34.04 -12.15 7.01
C GLU A 486 -33.79 -10.65 7.19
N TYR A 487 -32.83 -10.28 8.03
CA TYR A 487 -32.52 -8.88 8.30
C TYR A 487 -31.83 -8.16 7.14
N GLN A 488 -31.14 -8.90 6.25
CA GLN A 488 -30.60 -8.32 5.02
C GLN A 488 -31.72 -7.95 4.05
N LYS A 489 -32.71 -8.84 3.86
CA LYS A 489 -33.91 -8.56 3.03
C LYS A 489 -34.71 -7.38 3.57
N ASN A 490 -34.84 -7.28 4.88
CA ASN A 490 -35.53 -6.18 5.55
C ASN A 490 -34.72 -4.88 5.63
N GLY A 491 -33.51 -4.85 5.06
CA GLY A 491 -32.66 -3.65 4.95
C GLY A 491 -31.96 -3.21 6.24
N ALA A 492 -32.02 -4.00 7.32
CA ALA A 492 -31.36 -3.71 8.60
C ALA A 492 -29.87 -4.11 8.62
N LEU A 493 -29.50 -5.13 7.85
CA LEU A 493 -28.14 -5.66 7.70
C LEU A 493 -27.67 -5.39 6.26
N ASP A 494 -26.52 -4.73 6.09
CA ASP A 494 -26.00 -4.38 4.75
C ASP A 494 -25.27 -5.59 4.13
N LYS A 495 -24.27 -6.10 4.86
CA LYS A 495 -23.48 -7.26 4.47
C LYS A 495 -23.14 -8.10 5.69
N TYR A 496 -23.05 -9.42 5.50
CA TYR A 496 -22.51 -10.31 6.51
C TYR A 496 -21.71 -11.44 5.88
N GLY A 497 -20.87 -12.09 6.68
CA GLY A 497 -20.26 -13.35 6.27
C GLY A 497 -18.94 -13.67 6.96
N LYS A 498 -18.49 -14.90 6.71
CA LYS A 498 -17.16 -15.36 7.08
C LYS A 498 -16.12 -14.69 6.19
N ILE A 499 -15.05 -14.17 6.79
CA ILE A 499 -13.91 -13.65 6.04
C ILE A 499 -12.91 -14.79 5.85
N ASN A 500 -12.69 -15.19 4.60
CA ASN A 500 -11.78 -16.29 4.26
C ASN A 500 -10.30 -15.87 4.13
N SER A 501 -9.95 -14.64 4.53
CA SER A 501 -8.57 -14.18 4.54
C SER A 501 -8.41 -12.99 5.49
N ILE A 502 -7.82 -13.22 6.65
CA ILE A 502 -6.89 -12.22 7.16
C ILE A 502 -5.71 -12.36 6.22
N LYS A 503 -5.42 -11.34 5.39
CA LYS A 503 -4.12 -11.31 4.69
C LYS A 503 -3.06 -11.31 5.79
N TYR A 504 -2.49 -12.49 6.06
CA TYR A 504 -1.43 -12.72 7.02
C TYR A 504 -0.14 -12.07 6.55
#